data_AF-A0A319DRL0-F1
#
_entry.id   AF-A0A319DRL0-F1
#
_cell.length_a   1.000
_cell.length_b   1.000
_cell.length_c   1.000
_cell.angle_alpha   90.00
_cell.angle_beta   90.00
_cell.angle_gamma   90.00
#
_symmetry.space_group_name_H-M   'P 1'
#
loop_
_entity.id
_entity.type
_entity.pdbx_description
1 polymer ?
#
loop_
_entity_poly.entity_id
_entity_poly.type
_entity_poly.pdbx_seq_one_letter_code
_entity_poly.pdbx_strand_id
1 'polypeptide(L)'
;MGISRDSRHKRSATGAKRATYRKKRAFEKGRQPSNTRIGTKRIHLVRTRGGNQKFRALRLESGNFSWGSEGVARKTRVIVVAYHPSNNELVRTNTLTKSAIVQIDAAPFRQWYEAHYGQPIGRRRQQKTETTEEKKSNSVVKKQAARFADHGKVESAVERQFESGRLYAFISSRPGQSGRVDGYILEGEELAFYLLSLHPKMPLTTTTPPSQTTTTTTQSKPKPQKTTLLLLSDTHSSTPYPPSTPSAPYRHPLPATDILLHAGDFTKVGYKHEHLTLLSLLKSSPAELKLIVPGNHDITLDPPYYTSLGHLRHKYRTDHTAPSATSGSDNISAGKGEEGTLEDPEECKALYTSREAHDAGIRYLEEGVHEFRLSGGRKLRVYASPYTPEFCQWAFAYERGVDRFNPPAGDGDGSGAEDAVGTRTTPTRQFTSPHPVPDYPGVDIMLTHGPPYGVLDQVVPDHTSVGCEHLYRAVRRARPRVHVFGHIHEGYGATRVEWSTGNESVIQCDREKVLEERCARVDVSADGERPLRVGEETLFVNASVMSVQYHPVNAPWVVEVDLPVEEEEEEEV
;
A
#
# COMPACT_ATOMS: atom_id res chain seq x y z
N MET A 1 40.80 -5.25 -15.99
CA MET A 1 39.32 -5.35 -16.02
C MET A 1 38.85 -5.98 -14.71
N GLY A 2 37.87 -5.40 -14.01
CA GLY A 2 37.53 -5.76 -12.63
C GLY A 2 36.19 -6.47 -12.44
N ILE A 3 35.51 -6.13 -11.34
CA ILE A 3 34.14 -6.55 -11.02
C ILE A 3 33.21 -6.18 -12.18
N SER A 4 32.32 -7.08 -12.57
CA SER A 4 31.35 -6.89 -13.65
C SER A 4 29.94 -6.92 -13.10
N ARG A 5 29.07 -6.03 -13.59
CA ARG A 5 27.64 -5.95 -13.23
C ARG A 5 26.74 -6.66 -14.25
N ASP A 6 27.32 -7.38 -15.20
CA ASP A 6 26.56 -8.15 -16.18
C ASP A 6 25.91 -9.39 -15.56
N SER A 7 24.82 -9.87 -16.14
CA SER A 7 24.14 -11.10 -15.72
C SER A 7 24.53 -12.31 -16.56
N ARG A 8 25.44 -12.17 -17.53
CA ARG A 8 25.74 -13.23 -18.52
C ARG A 8 26.58 -14.37 -17.93
N HIS A 9 27.38 -14.06 -16.91
CA HIS A 9 28.10 -15.08 -16.15
C HIS A 9 27.19 -15.89 -15.22
N LYS A 10 25.98 -15.39 -14.90
CA LYS A 10 24.99 -16.12 -14.10
C LYS A 10 24.27 -17.14 -14.99
N ARG A 11 23.80 -18.23 -14.37
CA ARG A 11 22.95 -19.21 -15.05
C ARG A 11 21.65 -18.54 -15.53
N SER A 12 21.01 -19.13 -16.55
CA SER A 12 19.64 -18.75 -16.91
C SER A 12 18.67 -19.18 -15.80
N ALA A 13 17.44 -18.67 -15.87
CA ALA A 13 16.35 -19.10 -14.98
C ALA A 13 16.13 -20.63 -15.04
N THR A 14 16.34 -21.24 -16.21
CA THR A 14 16.29 -22.71 -16.41
C THR A 14 17.47 -23.47 -15.81
N GLY A 15 18.42 -22.80 -15.16
CA GLY A 15 19.64 -23.41 -14.63
C GLY A 15 20.74 -23.67 -15.68
N ALA A 16 20.47 -23.43 -16.97
CA ALA A 16 21.43 -23.65 -18.04
C ALA A 16 22.67 -22.75 -17.89
N LYS A 17 23.84 -23.33 -18.16
CA LYS A 17 25.11 -22.60 -18.17
C LYS A 17 25.20 -21.80 -19.47
N ARG A 18 25.27 -20.47 -19.36
CA ARG A 18 25.38 -19.58 -20.52
C ARG A 18 26.80 -19.57 -21.07
N ALA A 19 26.93 -19.64 -22.40
CA ALA A 19 28.22 -19.53 -23.09
C ALA A 19 28.77 -18.09 -23.01
N THR A 20 30.10 -17.96 -23.10
CA THR A 20 30.74 -16.65 -23.12
C THR A 20 30.66 -16.05 -24.52
N TYR A 21 29.78 -15.07 -24.72
CA TYR A 21 29.56 -14.42 -26.02
C TYR A 21 30.51 -13.23 -26.30
N ARG A 22 30.94 -12.50 -25.26
CA ARG A 22 31.81 -11.32 -25.42
C ARG A 22 32.71 -11.09 -24.20
N LYS A 23 33.82 -10.36 -24.40
CA LYS A 23 34.66 -9.86 -23.30
C LYS A 23 33.89 -8.84 -22.44
N LYS A 24 34.30 -8.70 -21.17
CA LYS A 24 33.75 -7.70 -20.23
C LYS A 24 33.83 -6.29 -20.84
N ARG A 25 32.84 -5.44 -20.58
CA ARG A 25 32.77 -4.06 -21.13
C ARG A 25 32.82 -3.00 -20.04
N ALA A 26 33.41 -1.84 -20.35
CA ALA A 26 33.62 -0.77 -19.37
C ALA A 26 32.33 -0.12 -18.86
N PHE A 27 31.23 -0.16 -19.63
CA PHE A 27 29.93 0.36 -19.20
C PHE A 27 29.22 -0.54 -18.17
N GLU A 28 29.61 -1.82 -18.09
CA GLU A 28 29.13 -2.80 -17.10
C GLU A 28 30.09 -2.91 -15.89
N LYS A 29 31.07 -2.01 -15.74
CA LYS A 29 32.07 -2.12 -14.67
C LYS A 29 31.48 -1.87 -13.28
N GLY A 30 31.77 -2.77 -12.35
CA GLY A 30 31.62 -2.57 -10.91
C GLY A 30 32.90 -2.01 -10.28
N ARG A 31 32.79 -1.57 -9.02
CA ARG A 31 33.93 -1.15 -8.19
C ARG A 31 33.75 -1.74 -6.79
N GLN A 32 34.83 -1.91 -6.05
CA GLN A 32 34.80 -2.34 -4.65
C GLN A 32 33.93 -1.39 -3.80
N PRO A 33 33.36 -1.84 -2.66
CA PRO A 33 32.67 -0.96 -1.71
C PRO A 33 33.63 0.05 -1.07
N SER A 34 33.08 1.06 -0.39
CA SER A 34 33.89 2.04 0.35
C SER A 34 34.22 1.59 1.78
N ASN A 35 33.34 0.81 2.40
CA ASN A 35 33.42 0.38 3.81
C ASN A 35 33.78 1.56 4.73
N THR A 36 33.03 2.65 4.59
CA THR A 36 33.28 3.92 5.28
C THR A 36 33.23 3.68 6.79
N ARG A 37 34.25 4.10 7.54
CA ARG A 37 34.29 3.96 9.00
C ARG A 37 34.21 5.30 9.71
N ILE A 38 33.94 5.27 11.01
CA ILE A 38 34.06 6.45 11.86
C ILE A 38 35.55 6.83 12.00
N GLY A 39 35.88 8.11 11.84
CA GLY A 39 37.23 8.64 12.04
C GLY A 39 37.53 9.89 11.19
N THR A 40 38.76 10.40 11.29
CA THR A 40 39.19 11.63 10.61
C THR A 40 38.80 11.64 9.14
N LYS A 41 38.13 12.72 8.70
CA LYS A 41 37.52 12.84 7.37
C LYS A 41 38.52 12.50 6.25
N ARG A 42 38.24 11.43 5.51
CA ARG A 42 39.02 11.01 4.34
C ARG A 42 38.09 10.61 3.21
N ILE A 43 38.12 11.35 2.11
CA ILE A 43 37.27 11.16 0.94
C ILE A 43 38.15 11.04 -0.30
N HIS A 44 37.87 10.04 -1.14
CA HIS A 44 38.54 9.84 -2.42
C HIS A 44 37.59 10.17 -3.58
N LEU A 45 38.07 10.96 -4.52
CA LEU A 45 37.34 11.30 -5.74
C LEU A 45 37.44 10.15 -6.74
N VAL A 46 36.31 9.70 -7.24
CA VAL A 46 36.24 8.62 -8.23
C VAL A 46 35.61 9.15 -9.51
N ARG A 47 36.39 9.25 -10.59
CA ARG A 47 35.87 9.57 -11.92
C ARG A 47 34.95 8.44 -12.42
N THR A 48 33.78 8.83 -12.89
CA THR A 48 32.74 7.95 -13.44
C THR A 48 32.49 8.27 -14.91
N ARG A 49 31.47 7.65 -15.52
CA ARG A 49 31.17 7.80 -16.94
C ARG A 49 30.71 9.24 -17.22
N GLY A 50 31.12 9.79 -18.37
CA GLY A 50 30.74 11.15 -18.76
C GLY A 50 31.48 12.26 -18.02
N GLY A 51 32.65 11.98 -17.43
CA GLY A 51 33.44 13.01 -16.72
C GLY A 51 33.00 13.29 -15.28
N ASN A 52 31.80 12.85 -14.89
CA ASN A 52 31.23 13.02 -13.55
C ASN A 52 32.07 12.40 -12.43
N GLN A 53 31.98 12.97 -11.23
CA GLN A 53 32.72 12.52 -10.06
C GLN A 53 31.77 11.94 -8.99
N LYS A 54 32.23 10.89 -8.30
CA LYS A 54 31.62 10.40 -7.06
C LYS A 54 32.59 10.56 -5.91
N PHE A 55 32.07 10.90 -4.74
CA PHE A 55 32.86 11.17 -3.55
C PHE A 55 32.79 9.94 -2.66
N ARG A 56 33.86 9.15 -2.65
CA ARG A 56 33.94 7.93 -1.88
C ARG A 56 34.50 8.23 -0.50
N ALA A 57 33.65 8.35 0.50
CA ALA A 57 34.12 8.43 1.88
C ALA A 57 34.77 7.11 2.32
N LEU A 58 35.92 7.20 2.97
CA LEU A 58 36.59 6.09 3.64
C LEU A 58 36.49 6.24 5.15
N ARG A 59 36.58 7.47 5.64
CA ARG A 59 36.40 7.82 7.05
C ARG A 59 35.62 9.12 7.18
N LEU A 60 34.66 9.16 8.10
CA LEU A 60 33.90 10.37 8.43
C LEU A 60 33.71 10.44 9.96
N GLU A 61 33.85 11.63 10.53
CA GLU A 61 33.72 11.85 11.98
C GLU A 61 32.42 12.59 12.34
N SER A 62 31.86 13.35 11.40
CA SER A 62 30.68 14.18 11.61
C SER A 62 29.79 14.18 10.38
N GLY A 63 28.52 14.46 10.63
CA GLY A 63 27.43 14.46 9.65
C GLY A 63 26.42 15.55 9.94
N ASN A 64 25.58 15.88 8.97
CA ASN A 64 24.46 16.78 9.21
C ASN A 64 23.21 15.96 9.54
N PHE A 65 22.68 16.13 10.75
CA PHE A 65 21.49 15.43 11.22
C PHE A 65 20.34 16.41 11.41
N SER A 66 19.13 16.02 11.02
CA SER A 66 17.91 16.79 11.25
C SER A 66 17.09 16.26 12.41
N TRP A 67 16.53 17.16 13.20
CA TRP A 67 15.46 16.89 14.15
C TRP A 67 14.13 17.15 13.43
N GLY A 68 13.35 16.10 13.19
CA GLY A 68 12.17 16.14 12.33
C GLY A 68 11.06 17.01 12.90
N SER A 69 10.63 16.73 14.13
CA SER A 69 9.58 17.47 14.85
C SER A 69 9.90 18.96 15.01
N GLU A 70 11.17 19.30 15.25
CA GLU A 70 11.63 20.66 15.53
C GLU A 70 12.06 21.45 14.26
N GLY A 71 12.07 20.82 13.09
CA GLY A 71 12.43 21.47 11.82
C GLY A 71 13.85 22.04 11.75
N VAL A 72 14.80 21.50 12.53
CA VAL A 72 16.18 22.02 12.63
C VAL A 72 17.21 20.97 12.22
N ALA A 73 18.28 21.38 11.53
CA ALA A 73 19.42 20.53 11.23
C ALA A 73 20.72 21.07 11.85
N ARG A 74 21.54 20.17 12.37
CA ARG A 74 22.84 20.50 12.98
C ARG A 74 23.90 19.49 12.56
N LYS A 75 25.11 20.02 12.39
CA LYS A 75 26.30 19.19 12.23
C LYS A 75 26.70 18.63 13.59
N THR A 76 26.75 17.31 13.70
CA THR A 76 27.08 16.61 14.95
C THR A 76 28.12 15.52 14.70
N ARG A 77 28.82 15.12 15.76
CA ARG A 77 29.78 14.01 15.70
C ARG A 77 29.04 12.69 15.73
N VAL A 78 29.45 11.75 14.88
CA VAL A 78 28.96 10.37 14.92
C VAL A 78 29.85 9.57 15.88
N ILE A 79 29.25 8.94 16.87
CA ILE A 79 29.98 8.27 17.97
C ILE A 79 30.20 6.80 17.65
N VAL A 80 29.12 6.06 17.39
CA VAL A 80 29.13 4.60 17.20
C VAL A 80 27.95 4.18 16.33
N VAL A 81 28.11 3.07 15.60
CA VAL A 81 26.99 2.38 14.95
C VAL A 81 26.38 1.43 15.97
N ALA A 82 25.13 1.69 16.36
CA ALA A 82 24.42 0.92 17.38
C ALA A 82 23.70 -0.29 16.76
N TYR A 83 23.12 -0.13 15.57
CA TYR A 83 22.35 -1.18 14.90
C TYR A 83 22.47 -1.04 13.38
N HIS A 84 22.38 -2.18 12.68
CA HIS A 84 22.32 -2.20 11.21
C HIS A 84 21.43 -3.36 10.74
N PRO A 85 20.36 -3.11 9.97
CA PRO A 85 19.38 -4.14 9.60
C PRO A 85 19.95 -5.23 8.69
N SER A 86 20.91 -4.89 7.80
CA SER A 86 21.42 -5.87 6.82
C SER A 86 22.49 -6.82 7.36
N ASN A 87 23.35 -6.40 8.29
CA ASN A 87 24.51 -7.21 8.72
C ASN A 87 25.13 -6.68 10.03
N ASN A 88 25.26 -7.56 11.02
CA ASN A 88 25.86 -7.28 12.33
C ASN A 88 27.36 -6.96 12.26
N GLU A 89 28.08 -7.42 11.22
CA GLU A 89 29.50 -7.07 11.02
C GLU A 89 29.70 -5.56 10.78
N LEU A 90 28.70 -4.88 10.21
CA LEU A 90 28.74 -3.44 10.00
C LEU A 90 28.64 -2.69 11.33
N VAL A 91 27.87 -3.21 12.28
CA VAL A 91 27.81 -2.73 13.67
C VAL A 91 29.15 -2.94 14.36
N ARG A 92 29.66 -4.19 14.34
CA ARG A 92 30.93 -4.58 14.98
C ARG A 92 32.12 -3.75 14.53
N THR A 93 32.13 -3.32 13.28
CA THR A 93 33.23 -2.56 12.68
C THR A 93 33.01 -1.05 12.60
N ASN A 94 31.89 -0.54 13.14
CA ASN A 94 31.48 0.86 13.03
C ASN A 94 31.48 1.37 11.58
N THR A 95 30.89 0.59 10.69
CA THR A 95 30.79 0.90 9.26
C THR A 95 29.55 1.73 8.97
N LEU A 96 29.74 2.89 8.34
CA LEU A 96 28.72 3.87 8.01
C LEU A 96 28.13 3.61 6.61
N THR A 97 26.88 3.19 6.58
CA THR A 97 26.08 2.91 5.38
C THR A 97 24.69 3.52 5.54
N LYS A 98 23.93 3.61 4.43
CA LYS A 98 22.51 3.96 4.52
C LYS A 98 21.80 2.94 5.42
N SER A 99 20.85 3.40 6.22
CA SER A 99 20.07 2.60 7.15
C SER A 99 20.82 2.10 8.38
N ALA A 100 22.05 2.56 8.61
CA ALA A 100 22.73 2.36 9.87
C ALA A 100 22.12 3.27 10.95
N ILE A 101 21.82 2.70 12.11
CA ILE A 101 21.44 3.46 13.31
C ILE A 101 22.70 3.79 14.08
N VAL A 102 22.91 5.07 14.32
CA VAL A 102 24.09 5.60 14.99
C VAL A 102 23.71 6.38 16.24
N GLN A 103 24.62 6.43 17.20
CA GLN A 103 24.56 7.43 18.26
C GLN A 103 25.33 8.68 17.81
N ILE A 104 24.69 9.83 17.93
CA ILE A 104 25.29 11.15 17.63
C ILE A 104 25.39 11.99 18.89
N ASP A 105 26.29 12.97 18.87
CA ASP A 105 26.41 13.97 19.94
C ASP A 105 25.17 14.88 20.00
N ALA A 106 24.54 14.94 21.18
CA ALA A 106 23.34 15.73 21.43
C ALA A 106 23.63 17.23 21.67
N ALA A 107 24.89 17.62 21.94
CA ALA A 107 25.22 18.97 22.38
C ALA A 107 24.74 20.09 21.44
N PRO A 108 24.89 19.99 20.09
CA PRO A 108 24.40 21.02 19.18
C PRO A 108 22.88 21.20 19.19
N PHE A 109 22.13 20.13 19.45
CA PHE A 109 20.67 20.19 19.56
C PHE A 109 20.23 20.72 20.91
N ARG A 110 20.91 20.36 22.00
CA ARG A 110 20.66 20.91 23.35
C ARG A 110 20.85 22.42 23.38
N GLN A 111 21.96 22.91 22.85
CA GLN A 111 22.27 24.34 22.77
C GLN A 111 21.21 25.11 21.97
N TRP A 112 20.75 24.53 20.86
CA TRP A 112 19.69 25.13 20.06
C TRP A 112 18.36 25.16 20.82
N TYR A 113 17.97 24.07 21.47
CA TYR A 113 16.73 23.97 22.23
C TYR A 113 16.67 25.01 23.36
N GLU A 114 17.75 25.12 24.15
CA GLU A 114 17.89 26.11 25.22
C GLU A 114 17.83 27.56 24.70
N ALA A 115 18.43 27.82 23.54
CA ALA A 115 18.36 29.14 22.91
C ALA A 115 16.97 29.44 22.31
N HIS A 116 16.29 28.44 21.75
CA HIS A 116 15.03 28.59 21.03
C HIS A 116 13.83 28.72 21.97
N TYR A 117 13.78 27.86 22.99
CA TYR A 117 12.66 27.75 23.94
C TYR A 117 12.95 28.37 25.31
N GLY A 118 14.22 28.70 25.62
CA GLY A 118 14.59 29.28 26.90
C GLY A 118 14.52 28.31 28.10
N GLN A 119 14.25 27.02 27.85
CA GLN A 119 14.17 25.96 28.85
C GLN A 119 15.30 24.93 28.66
N PRO A 120 15.86 24.37 29.73
CA PRO A 120 16.82 23.27 29.65
C PRO A 120 16.14 21.95 29.30
N ILE A 121 16.82 21.09 28.52
CA ILE A 121 16.36 19.74 28.18
C ILE A 121 17.32 18.68 28.74
N GLY A 122 16.78 17.66 29.42
CA GLY A 122 17.55 16.53 29.94
C GLY A 122 18.45 16.84 31.15
N ARG A 123 18.12 17.83 32.00
CA ARG A 123 18.82 18.04 33.28
C ARG A 123 18.21 17.18 34.38
N ARG A 124 19.00 16.25 34.93
CA ARG A 124 18.67 15.53 36.17
C ARG A 124 18.50 16.55 37.30
N ARG A 125 17.45 16.39 38.11
CA ARG A 125 16.98 17.27 39.20
C ARG A 125 18.01 17.60 40.32
N GLN A 126 19.29 17.25 40.17
CA GLN A 126 20.33 17.34 41.21
C GLN A 126 21.60 18.15 40.86
N GLN A 127 21.75 18.72 39.66
CA GLN A 127 22.85 19.66 39.39
C GLN A 127 22.31 20.96 38.82
N LYS A 128 21.95 21.87 39.73
CA LYS A 128 21.78 23.28 39.43
C LYS A 128 23.18 23.89 39.31
N THR A 129 23.85 23.65 38.19
CA THR A 129 25.08 24.36 37.86
C THR A 129 24.73 25.84 37.80
N GLU A 130 25.38 26.65 38.65
CA GLU A 130 25.29 28.11 38.65
C GLU A 130 25.56 28.60 37.23
N THR A 131 24.49 28.89 36.52
CA THR A 131 24.54 29.52 35.21
C THR A 131 24.28 30.98 35.52
N THR A 132 25.29 31.82 35.32
CA THR A 132 25.18 33.28 35.38
C THR A 132 23.96 33.71 34.58
N GLU A 133 22.92 34.20 35.27
CA GLU A 133 21.71 34.71 34.66
C GLU A 133 22.04 35.99 33.87
N GLU A 134 22.38 35.83 32.60
CA GLU A 134 22.41 36.97 31.68
C GLU A 134 21.00 37.56 31.57
N LYS A 135 20.86 38.85 31.87
CA LYS A 135 19.59 39.57 31.75
C LYS A 135 19.13 39.58 30.29
N LYS A 136 18.22 38.66 29.93
CA LYS A 136 17.60 38.61 28.60
C LYS A 136 16.55 39.71 28.47
N SER A 137 16.38 40.26 27.27
CA SER A 137 15.35 41.27 27.01
C SER A 137 13.93 40.68 27.18
N ASN A 138 12.99 41.49 27.65
CA ASN A 138 11.59 41.08 27.84
C ASN A 138 10.95 40.53 26.55
N SER A 139 11.36 41.06 25.38
CA SER A 139 10.88 40.56 24.09
C SER A 139 11.35 39.13 23.79
N VAL A 140 12.57 38.76 24.17
CA VAL A 140 13.11 37.41 23.95
C VAL A 140 12.41 36.41 24.88
N VAL A 141 12.21 36.77 26.15
CA VAL A 141 11.50 35.93 27.12
C VAL A 141 10.06 35.67 26.65
N LYS A 142 9.34 36.70 26.19
CA LYS A 142 7.97 36.56 25.66
C LYS A 142 7.91 35.63 24.44
N LYS A 143 8.86 35.74 23.50
CA LYS A 143 8.93 34.86 22.31
C LYS A 143 9.26 33.41 22.68
N GLN A 144 10.17 33.19 23.62
CA GLN A 144 10.55 31.86 24.10
C GLN A 144 9.36 31.17 24.79
N ALA A 145 8.65 31.88 25.68
CA ALA A 145 7.48 31.35 26.35
C ALA A 145 6.35 30.98 25.36
N ALA A 146 6.08 31.83 24.37
CA ALA A 146 5.07 31.54 23.35
C ALA A 146 5.41 30.29 22.53
N ARG A 147 6.66 30.14 22.10
CA ARG A 147 7.13 28.96 21.35
C ARG A 147 7.08 27.68 22.18
N PHE A 148 7.48 27.77 23.44
CA PHE A 148 7.49 26.60 24.32
C PHE A 148 6.08 26.08 24.58
N ALA A 149 5.10 26.98 24.70
CA ALA A 149 3.70 26.60 24.86
C ALA A 149 3.14 25.88 23.63
N ASP A 150 3.57 26.28 22.43
CA ASP A 150 3.10 25.76 21.14
C ASP A 150 3.74 24.39 20.82
N HIS A 151 5.08 24.33 20.81
CA HIS A 151 5.83 23.18 20.31
C HIS A 151 6.95 22.68 21.23
N GLY A 152 7.20 23.32 22.37
CA GLY A 152 8.37 23.01 23.20
C GLY A 152 8.34 21.67 23.94
N LYS A 153 7.21 20.95 23.97
CA LYS A 153 7.11 19.66 24.67
C LYS A 153 7.67 18.53 23.81
N VAL A 154 8.86 18.06 24.17
CA VAL A 154 9.54 16.94 23.50
C VAL A 154 9.06 15.61 24.08
N GLU A 155 9.02 14.58 23.23
CA GLU A 155 8.69 13.22 23.64
C GLU A 155 9.66 12.69 24.73
N SER A 156 9.11 12.03 25.75
CA SER A 156 9.90 11.54 26.90
C SER A 156 11.07 10.61 26.53
N ALA A 157 10.92 9.79 25.48
CA ALA A 157 11.96 8.88 25.01
C ALA A 157 13.15 9.62 24.38
N VAL A 158 12.90 10.74 23.72
CA VAL A 158 13.93 11.62 23.15
C VAL A 158 14.54 12.48 24.25
N GLU A 159 13.73 13.03 25.15
CA GLU A 159 14.21 13.82 26.30
C GLU A 159 15.19 13.03 27.19
N ARG A 160 14.88 11.76 27.50
CA ARG A 160 15.79 10.88 28.28
C ARG A 160 17.15 10.69 27.61
N GLN A 161 17.21 10.69 26.28
CA GLN A 161 18.47 10.56 25.55
C GLN A 161 19.37 11.80 25.70
N PHE A 162 18.77 13.00 25.86
CA PHE A 162 19.53 14.21 26.18
C PHE A 162 20.24 14.12 27.53
N GLU A 163 19.77 13.30 28.49
CA GLU A 163 20.49 13.07 29.76
C GLU A 163 21.83 12.35 29.52
N SER A 164 21.86 11.40 28.59
CA SER A 164 23.07 10.66 28.22
C SER A 164 24.03 11.46 27.31
N GLY A 165 23.55 12.58 26.76
CA GLY A 165 24.27 13.37 25.76
C GLY A 165 24.42 12.68 24.40
N ARG A 166 23.69 11.59 24.15
CA ARG A 166 23.73 10.84 22.90
C ARG A 166 22.33 10.63 22.37
N LEU A 167 22.09 10.98 21.12
CA LEU A 167 20.82 10.74 20.43
C LEU A 167 20.99 9.59 19.44
N TYR A 168 19.99 8.73 19.34
CA TYR A 168 19.90 7.77 18.25
C TYR A 168 19.44 8.47 16.98
N ALA A 169 20.10 8.16 15.86
CA ALA A 169 19.82 8.75 14.57
C ALA A 169 19.99 7.74 13.44
N PHE A 170 19.20 7.90 12.38
CA PHE A 170 19.22 7.09 11.18
C PHE A 170 20.07 7.75 10.09
N ILE A 171 20.98 6.99 9.46
CA ILE A 171 21.74 7.49 8.29
C ILE A 171 20.90 7.34 7.01
N SER A 172 20.43 8.46 6.46
CA SER A 172 19.62 8.49 5.23
C SER A 172 20.48 8.60 3.96
N SER A 173 21.67 9.18 4.07
CA SER A 173 22.61 9.38 2.97
C SER A 173 23.38 8.11 2.56
N ARG A 174 24.12 8.17 1.43
CA ARG A 174 24.97 7.07 0.94
C ARG A 174 26.46 7.48 0.95
N PRO A 175 27.21 7.24 2.05
CA PRO A 175 28.58 7.75 2.23
C PRO A 175 29.57 7.35 1.12
N GLY A 176 29.46 6.14 0.59
CA GLY A 176 30.32 5.67 -0.50
C GLY A 176 30.04 6.30 -1.88
N GLN A 177 28.97 7.09 -2.02
CA GLN A 177 28.57 7.76 -3.26
C GLN A 177 28.71 9.28 -3.16
N SER A 178 28.17 9.88 -2.10
CA SER A 178 28.12 11.34 -1.90
C SER A 178 29.25 11.88 -1.02
N GLY A 179 29.95 11.03 -0.29
CA GLY A 179 31.01 11.43 0.63
C GLY A 179 30.50 12.07 1.92
N ARG A 180 29.20 11.93 2.22
CA ARG A 180 28.53 12.51 3.39
C ARG A 180 27.86 11.44 4.24
N VAL A 181 27.69 11.72 5.52
CA VAL A 181 26.96 10.87 6.48
C VAL A 181 25.87 11.71 7.14
N ASP A 182 24.87 12.05 6.34
CA ASP A 182 23.72 12.83 6.78
C ASP A 182 22.54 11.91 7.12
N GLY A 183 21.66 12.37 8.01
CA GLY A 183 20.62 11.57 8.62
C GLY A 183 19.59 12.39 9.39
N TYR A 184 18.74 11.72 10.17
CA TYR A 184 17.75 12.34 11.04
C TYR A 184 17.71 11.66 12.42
N ILE A 185 17.33 12.39 13.46
CA ILE A 185 17.15 11.87 14.82
C ILE A 185 15.94 10.95 14.84
N LEU A 186 16.05 9.81 15.51
CA LEU A 186 14.94 8.87 15.69
C LEU A 186 13.94 9.42 16.72
N GLU A 187 12.66 9.41 16.37
CA GLU A 187 11.54 9.87 17.20
C GLU A 187 10.38 8.88 17.11
N GLY A 188 9.43 8.94 18.05
CA GLY A 188 8.19 8.19 18.04
C GLY A 188 8.37 6.67 17.91
N GLU A 189 7.55 6.06 17.07
CA GLU A 189 7.52 4.60 16.91
C GLU A 189 8.79 4.03 16.30
N GLU A 190 9.46 4.78 15.40
CA GLU A 190 10.74 4.35 14.83
C GLU A 190 11.80 4.24 15.93
N LEU A 191 11.85 5.22 16.84
CA LEU A 191 12.73 5.16 18.00
C LEU A 191 12.37 3.96 18.91
N ALA A 192 11.08 3.74 19.18
CA ALA A 192 10.62 2.61 19.98
C ALA A 192 11.07 1.27 19.38
N PHE A 193 10.86 1.05 18.07
CA PHE A 193 11.27 -0.16 17.36
C PHE A 193 12.76 -0.47 17.51
N TYR A 194 13.63 0.54 17.31
CA TYR A 194 15.07 0.32 17.44
C TYR A 194 15.52 0.19 18.89
N LEU A 195 14.86 0.85 19.85
CA LEU A 195 15.13 0.65 21.27
C LEU A 195 14.81 -0.79 21.72
N LEU A 196 13.69 -1.37 21.27
CA LEU A 196 13.37 -2.78 21.51
C LEU A 196 14.44 -3.71 20.93
N SER A 197 14.87 -3.44 19.69
CA SER A 197 15.90 -4.23 19.01
C SER A 197 17.28 -4.16 19.69
N LEU A 198 17.61 -3.02 20.29
CA LEU A 198 18.87 -2.80 21.01
C LEU A 198 18.84 -3.34 22.45
N HIS A 199 17.67 -3.32 23.10
CA HIS A 199 17.49 -3.70 24.50
C HIS A 199 16.32 -4.67 24.68
N PRO A 200 16.45 -5.96 24.26
CA PRO A 200 15.39 -6.96 24.34
C PRO A 200 14.99 -7.40 25.77
N LYS A 201 15.49 -6.73 26.82
CA LYS A 201 15.25 -7.05 28.24
C LYS A 201 14.45 -5.99 29.00
N MET A 202 13.84 -5.01 28.34
CA MET A 202 12.99 -4.02 29.01
C MET A 202 11.52 -4.50 29.07
N PRO A 203 10.98 -4.84 30.25
CA PRO A 203 9.53 -5.00 30.43
C PRO A 203 8.84 -3.63 30.34
N LEU A 204 7.66 -3.60 29.72
CA LEU A 204 6.79 -2.42 29.65
C LEU A 204 6.38 -1.99 31.06
N THR A 205 6.94 -0.88 31.57
CA THR A 205 6.35 -0.13 32.67
C THR A 205 5.79 1.19 32.13
N THR A 206 4.55 1.13 31.66
CA THR A 206 3.72 2.32 31.41
C THR A 206 3.30 2.89 32.77
N THR A 207 3.87 4.02 33.15
CA THR A 207 3.43 4.81 34.31
C THR A 207 2.45 5.88 33.82
N THR A 208 1.16 5.66 34.02
CA THR A 208 0.10 6.66 33.85
C THR A 208 -0.12 7.35 35.22
N PRO A 209 -0.36 8.68 35.30
CA PRO A 209 -0.65 9.32 36.59
C PRO A 209 -2.06 8.98 37.10
N PRO A 210 -2.32 9.06 38.42
CA PRO A 210 -3.53 8.51 39.01
C PRO A 210 -4.74 9.41 38.74
N SER A 211 -5.75 8.86 38.05
CA SER A 211 -7.09 9.43 38.06
C SER A 211 -7.80 8.99 39.33
N GLN A 212 -8.39 9.96 40.02
CA GLN A 212 -9.21 9.75 41.19
C GLN A 212 -10.41 8.88 40.86
N THR A 213 -10.75 8.03 41.82
CA THR A 213 -11.82 7.05 41.82
C THR A 213 -13.18 7.74 41.72
N THR A 214 -13.85 7.56 40.60
CA THR A 214 -15.32 7.54 40.55
C THR A 214 -15.73 6.26 39.83
N THR A 215 -16.36 5.37 40.58
CA THR A 215 -17.00 4.14 40.10
C THR A 215 -17.99 4.48 39.00
N THR A 216 -17.68 4.06 37.78
CA THR A 216 -18.65 3.94 36.70
C THR A 216 -18.34 2.64 35.97
N THR A 217 -19.28 1.71 36.01
CA THR A 217 -19.21 0.42 35.34
C THR A 217 -19.14 0.66 33.83
N THR A 218 -17.95 0.57 33.23
CA THR A 218 -17.80 0.55 31.77
C THR A 218 -17.84 -0.89 31.29
N GLN A 219 -18.92 -1.25 30.60
CA GLN A 219 -18.99 -2.43 29.73
C GLN A 219 -17.78 -2.41 28.78
N SER A 220 -17.10 -3.56 28.66
CA SER A 220 -15.96 -3.72 27.77
C SER A 220 -16.45 -3.84 26.33
N LYS A 221 -16.05 -2.91 25.46
CA LYS A 221 -16.31 -3.00 24.01
C LYS A 221 -15.93 -4.39 23.48
N PRO A 222 -16.75 -5.00 22.61
CA PRO A 222 -16.48 -6.31 22.04
C PRO A 222 -15.20 -6.26 21.21
N LYS A 223 -14.34 -7.27 21.40
CA LYS A 223 -13.10 -7.37 20.65
C LYS A 223 -13.40 -7.67 19.17
N PRO A 224 -12.68 -7.04 18.23
CA PRO A 224 -12.74 -7.42 16.82
C PRO A 224 -12.49 -8.92 16.65
N GLN A 225 -13.19 -9.55 15.72
CA GLN A 225 -13.11 -10.99 15.49
C GLN A 225 -12.48 -11.28 14.13
N LYS A 226 -11.61 -12.29 14.09
CA LYS A 226 -10.95 -12.77 12.89
C LYS A 226 -11.99 -13.24 11.85
N THR A 227 -11.82 -12.76 10.61
CA THR A 227 -12.65 -13.09 9.45
C THR A 227 -11.74 -13.48 8.29
N THR A 228 -12.12 -14.53 7.57
CA THR A 228 -11.39 -15.04 6.41
C THR A 228 -12.08 -14.60 5.12
N LEU A 229 -11.31 -14.01 4.21
CA LEU A 229 -11.78 -13.46 2.94
C LEU A 229 -11.14 -14.23 1.78
N LEU A 230 -11.93 -14.73 0.85
CA LEU A 230 -11.47 -15.26 -0.44
C LEU A 230 -11.63 -14.17 -1.50
N LEU A 231 -10.52 -13.77 -2.12
CA LEU A 231 -10.48 -12.67 -3.06
C LEU A 231 -10.22 -13.19 -4.48
N LEU A 232 -11.08 -12.80 -5.40
CA LEU A 232 -11.03 -13.13 -6.83
C LEU A 232 -11.26 -11.87 -7.66
N SER A 233 -10.76 -11.88 -8.89
CA SER A 233 -11.07 -10.91 -9.92
C SER A 233 -10.72 -11.49 -11.28
N ASP A 234 -11.25 -10.91 -12.36
CA ASP A 234 -10.84 -11.21 -13.73
C ASP A 234 -10.89 -12.70 -14.01
N THR A 235 -12.04 -13.33 -13.75
CA THR A 235 -12.21 -14.76 -14.01
C THR A 235 -12.53 -15.03 -15.47
N HIS A 236 -13.07 -14.06 -16.22
CA HIS A 236 -13.28 -14.14 -17.67
C HIS A 236 -13.93 -15.47 -18.09
N SER A 237 -15.01 -15.85 -17.40
CA SER A 237 -15.78 -17.08 -17.57
C SER A 237 -15.01 -18.38 -17.34
N SER A 238 -13.80 -18.30 -16.79
CA SER A 238 -12.99 -19.49 -16.51
C SER A 238 -13.30 -20.01 -15.12
N THR A 239 -13.44 -21.34 -15.05
CA THR A 239 -13.68 -22.05 -13.79
C THR A 239 -12.38 -22.60 -13.22
N PRO A 240 -12.32 -22.86 -11.91
CA PRO A 240 -11.17 -23.49 -11.29
C PRO A 240 -10.86 -24.85 -11.95
N TYR A 241 -9.59 -25.17 -12.08
CA TYR A 241 -9.16 -26.47 -12.59
C TYR A 241 -9.71 -27.62 -11.72
N PRO A 242 -9.83 -28.84 -12.28
CA PRO A 242 -10.19 -30.01 -11.50
C PRO A 242 -9.20 -30.27 -10.34
N PRO A 243 -9.64 -30.87 -9.22
CA PRO A 243 -8.77 -31.17 -8.07
C PRO A 243 -7.52 -31.99 -8.44
N SER A 244 -7.61 -32.78 -9.51
CA SER A 244 -6.53 -33.61 -10.05
C SER A 244 -5.41 -32.85 -10.76
N THR A 245 -5.45 -31.51 -10.79
CA THR A 245 -4.44 -30.65 -11.44
C THR A 245 -3.55 -29.96 -10.39
N PRO A 246 -2.59 -30.65 -9.74
CA PRO A 246 -1.84 -30.11 -8.60
C PRO A 246 -0.89 -28.96 -8.99
N SER A 247 -0.60 -28.78 -10.28
CA SER A 247 0.27 -27.72 -10.79
C SER A 247 -0.41 -26.35 -10.90
N ALA A 248 -1.74 -26.28 -10.76
CA ALA A 248 -2.51 -25.05 -10.86
C ALA A 248 -3.08 -24.64 -9.48
N PRO A 249 -2.88 -23.40 -9.02
CA PRO A 249 -3.39 -22.98 -7.72
C PRO A 249 -4.89 -22.67 -7.75
N TYR A 250 -5.41 -22.10 -8.85
CA TYR A 250 -6.85 -21.89 -9.05
C TYR A 250 -7.55 -23.20 -9.41
N ARG A 251 -7.89 -24.01 -8.40
CA ARG A 251 -8.50 -25.34 -8.58
C ARG A 251 -9.52 -25.68 -7.50
N HIS A 252 -10.43 -26.59 -7.82
CA HIS A 252 -11.45 -27.07 -6.90
C HIS A 252 -10.90 -28.01 -5.79
N PRO A 253 -11.61 -28.12 -4.66
CA PRO A 253 -12.53 -27.10 -4.15
C PRO A 253 -11.80 -25.79 -3.83
N LEU A 254 -12.52 -24.67 -3.93
CA LEU A 254 -12.01 -23.38 -3.47
C LEU A 254 -11.81 -23.40 -1.94
N PRO A 255 -10.86 -22.59 -1.40
CA PRO A 255 -10.67 -22.48 0.04
C PRO A 255 -11.97 -22.09 0.77
N ALA A 256 -12.18 -22.68 1.94
CA ALA A 256 -13.29 -22.31 2.81
C ALA A 256 -12.99 -20.99 3.53
N THR A 257 -13.88 -20.02 3.38
CA THR A 257 -13.76 -18.68 3.98
C THR A 257 -15.12 -18.19 4.46
N ASP A 258 -15.14 -17.15 5.30
CA ASP A 258 -16.40 -16.51 5.72
C ASP A 258 -17.02 -15.71 4.56
N ILE A 259 -16.18 -14.99 3.82
CA ILE A 259 -16.60 -14.08 2.73
C ILE A 259 -15.84 -14.41 1.46
N LEU A 260 -16.52 -14.33 0.31
CA LEU A 260 -15.92 -14.26 -1.02
C LEU A 260 -16.15 -12.87 -1.61
N LEU A 261 -15.10 -12.25 -2.14
CA LEU A 261 -15.15 -10.97 -2.85
C LEU A 261 -14.69 -11.19 -4.30
N HIS A 262 -15.48 -10.72 -5.28
CA HIS A 262 -15.09 -10.71 -6.70
C HIS A 262 -15.05 -9.28 -7.26
N ALA A 263 -13.86 -8.83 -7.69
CA ALA A 263 -13.60 -7.45 -8.10
C ALA A 263 -13.72 -7.22 -9.63
N GLY A 264 -14.81 -7.68 -10.22
CA GLY A 264 -15.12 -7.45 -11.64
C GLY A 264 -14.50 -8.42 -12.62
N ASP A 265 -14.89 -8.25 -13.89
CA ASP A 265 -14.56 -9.10 -15.03
C ASP A 265 -14.93 -10.57 -14.81
N PHE A 266 -16.22 -10.79 -14.63
CA PHE A 266 -16.79 -12.12 -14.51
C PHE A 266 -16.80 -12.86 -15.85
N THR A 267 -17.09 -12.11 -16.91
CA THR A 267 -17.36 -12.59 -18.25
C THR A 267 -16.25 -12.16 -19.22
N LYS A 268 -16.21 -12.71 -20.43
CA LYS A 268 -15.30 -12.22 -21.47
C LYS A 268 -15.92 -11.08 -22.25
N VAL A 269 -17.20 -11.21 -22.55
CA VAL A 269 -17.93 -10.21 -23.34
C VAL A 269 -19.40 -10.12 -22.90
N GLY A 270 -19.77 -10.53 -21.68
CA GLY A 270 -21.11 -10.29 -21.13
C GLY A 270 -22.23 -11.20 -21.66
N TYR A 271 -21.94 -12.38 -22.23
CA TYR A 271 -23.01 -13.29 -22.64
C TYR A 271 -23.71 -13.94 -21.43
N LYS A 272 -24.99 -14.26 -21.55
CA LYS A 272 -25.80 -14.84 -20.45
C LYS A 272 -25.23 -16.18 -19.96
N HIS A 273 -24.72 -17.01 -20.87
CA HIS A 273 -24.09 -18.27 -20.49
C HIS A 273 -22.79 -18.07 -19.69
N GLU A 274 -22.04 -16.99 -19.95
CA GLU A 274 -20.85 -16.62 -19.18
C GLU A 274 -21.23 -16.20 -17.75
N HIS A 275 -22.32 -15.44 -17.60
CA HIS A 275 -22.88 -15.10 -16.28
C HIS A 275 -23.33 -16.35 -15.50
N LEU A 276 -23.97 -17.32 -16.17
CA LEU A 276 -24.36 -18.59 -15.55
C LEU A 276 -23.14 -19.39 -15.07
N THR A 277 -22.02 -19.34 -15.80
CA THR A 277 -20.76 -19.96 -15.36
C THR A 277 -20.25 -19.34 -14.06
N LEU A 278 -20.23 -18.00 -13.95
CA LEU A 278 -19.89 -17.33 -12.69
C LEU A 278 -20.87 -17.71 -11.57
N LEU A 279 -22.17 -17.69 -11.84
CA LEU A 279 -23.18 -18.00 -10.84
C LEU A 279 -22.99 -19.43 -10.27
N SER A 280 -22.65 -20.39 -11.13
CA SER A 280 -22.29 -21.75 -10.71
C SER A 280 -21.04 -21.78 -9.84
N LEU A 281 -20.00 -21.03 -10.21
CA LEU A 281 -18.78 -20.89 -9.42
C LEU A 281 -19.07 -20.33 -8.03
N LEU A 282 -19.82 -19.22 -7.94
CA LEU A 282 -20.18 -18.57 -6.67
C LEU A 282 -21.01 -19.51 -5.79
N LYS A 283 -21.99 -20.23 -6.36
CA LYS A 283 -22.78 -21.24 -5.64
C LYS A 283 -21.94 -22.42 -5.14
N SER A 284 -20.84 -22.76 -5.83
CA SER A 284 -19.92 -23.81 -5.40
C SER A 284 -18.99 -23.40 -4.24
N SER A 285 -18.88 -22.09 -3.95
CA SER A 285 -18.05 -21.60 -2.85
C SER A 285 -18.73 -21.85 -1.50
N PRO A 286 -17.99 -22.38 -0.51
CA PRO A 286 -18.50 -22.61 0.85
C PRO A 286 -18.67 -21.33 1.69
N ALA A 287 -18.39 -20.14 1.14
CA ALA A 287 -18.51 -18.88 1.88
C ALA A 287 -19.96 -18.54 2.24
N GLU A 288 -20.18 -17.95 3.41
CA GLU A 288 -21.52 -17.50 3.84
C GLU A 288 -21.98 -16.32 2.97
N LEU A 289 -21.11 -15.34 2.78
CA LEU A 289 -21.41 -14.11 2.05
C LEU A 289 -20.50 -14.01 0.81
N LYS A 290 -21.10 -13.79 -0.37
CA LYS A 290 -20.38 -13.57 -1.63
C LYS A 290 -20.73 -12.20 -2.20
N LEU A 291 -19.79 -11.26 -2.16
CA LEU A 291 -19.97 -9.91 -2.68
C LEU A 291 -19.29 -9.78 -4.03
N ILE A 292 -20.01 -9.27 -5.02
CA ILE A 292 -19.51 -9.13 -6.38
C ILE A 292 -19.77 -7.71 -6.90
N VAL A 293 -18.80 -7.14 -7.58
CA VAL A 293 -18.92 -5.91 -8.36
C VAL A 293 -18.51 -6.23 -9.80
N PRO A 294 -19.24 -5.78 -10.85
CA PRO A 294 -18.87 -6.10 -12.22
C PRO A 294 -17.63 -5.33 -12.68
N GLY A 295 -17.06 -5.74 -13.81
CA GLY A 295 -15.96 -5.06 -14.48
C GLY A 295 -16.28 -4.67 -15.92
N ASN A 296 -15.28 -4.13 -16.62
CA ASN A 296 -15.49 -3.56 -17.95
C ASN A 296 -15.88 -4.63 -19.00
N HIS A 297 -15.56 -5.91 -18.78
CA HIS A 297 -15.97 -7.01 -19.65
C HIS A 297 -17.43 -7.45 -19.45
N ASP A 298 -18.04 -7.10 -18.33
CA ASP A 298 -19.42 -7.46 -17.98
C ASP A 298 -20.43 -6.51 -18.63
N ILE A 299 -20.35 -6.37 -19.95
CA ILE A 299 -20.97 -5.28 -20.70
C ILE A 299 -22.49 -5.24 -20.62
N THR A 300 -23.15 -6.37 -20.35
CA THR A 300 -24.60 -6.47 -20.15
C THR A 300 -25.03 -6.03 -18.75
N LEU A 301 -24.09 -5.82 -17.82
CA LEU A 301 -24.35 -5.27 -16.49
C LEU A 301 -24.21 -3.73 -16.45
N ASP A 302 -23.85 -3.11 -17.57
CA ASP A 302 -23.92 -1.66 -17.82
C ASP A 302 -24.97 -1.37 -18.92
N PRO A 303 -26.28 -1.30 -18.58
CA PRO A 303 -27.33 -1.11 -19.57
C PRO A 303 -27.15 0.14 -20.45
N PRO A 304 -26.79 1.32 -19.92
CA PRO A 304 -26.51 2.50 -20.74
C PRO A 304 -25.42 2.25 -21.81
N TYR A 305 -24.32 1.60 -21.43
CA TYR A 305 -23.28 1.23 -22.38
C TYR A 305 -23.76 0.17 -23.37
N TYR A 306 -24.47 -0.88 -22.92
CA TYR A 306 -24.94 -1.96 -23.78
C TYR A 306 -25.87 -1.44 -24.87
N THR A 307 -26.86 -0.62 -24.51
CA THR A 307 -27.83 -0.04 -25.44
C THR A 307 -27.15 0.88 -26.46
N SER A 308 -26.16 1.67 -26.04
CA SER A 308 -25.50 2.63 -26.94
C SER A 308 -24.45 1.99 -27.85
N LEU A 309 -23.61 1.10 -27.31
CA LEU A 309 -22.42 0.60 -28.00
C LEU A 309 -22.15 -0.89 -27.76
N GLY A 310 -22.35 -1.38 -26.53
CA GLY A 310 -21.97 -2.75 -26.14
C GLY A 310 -22.66 -3.84 -26.96
N HIS A 311 -23.93 -3.65 -27.34
CA HIS A 311 -24.66 -4.60 -28.20
C HIS A 311 -23.99 -4.83 -29.56
N LEU A 312 -23.20 -3.87 -30.08
CA LEU A 312 -22.45 -4.05 -31.33
C LEU A 312 -21.36 -5.12 -31.19
N ARG A 313 -20.80 -5.31 -29.99
CA ARG A 313 -19.84 -6.39 -29.72
C ARG A 313 -20.48 -7.76 -29.90
N HIS A 314 -21.71 -7.93 -29.43
CA HIS A 314 -22.49 -9.15 -29.64
C HIS A 314 -22.91 -9.29 -31.10
N LYS A 315 -23.49 -8.22 -31.67
CA LYS A 315 -23.99 -8.19 -33.05
C LYS A 315 -22.92 -8.59 -34.06
N TYR A 316 -21.71 -8.04 -33.94
CA TYR A 316 -20.59 -8.31 -34.84
C TYR A 316 -19.61 -9.38 -34.33
N ARG A 317 -19.94 -10.03 -33.21
CA ARG A 317 -19.14 -11.10 -32.59
C ARG A 317 -17.67 -10.69 -32.39
N THR A 318 -17.45 -9.45 -31.96
CA THR A 318 -16.10 -8.99 -31.63
C THR A 318 -15.63 -9.72 -30.37
N ASP A 319 -14.45 -10.31 -30.41
CA ASP A 319 -13.88 -10.96 -29.25
C ASP A 319 -13.41 -9.95 -28.19
N HIS A 320 -13.01 -10.49 -27.04
CA HIS A 320 -12.50 -9.72 -25.90
C HIS A 320 -11.15 -9.02 -26.16
N THR A 321 -10.49 -9.32 -27.27
CA THR A 321 -9.23 -8.66 -27.68
C THR A 321 -9.47 -7.50 -28.64
N ALA A 322 -10.71 -7.31 -29.12
CA ALA A 322 -11.06 -6.23 -30.03
C ALA A 322 -10.96 -4.85 -29.35
N PRO A 323 -10.23 -3.88 -29.96
CA PRO A 323 -9.90 -2.60 -29.33
C PRO A 323 -11.10 -1.65 -29.18
N SER A 324 -12.20 -1.92 -29.89
CA SER A 324 -13.46 -1.18 -29.78
C SER A 324 -14.62 -2.04 -30.31
N ALA A 325 -15.83 -1.79 -29.81
CA ALA A 325 -17.06 -2.41 -30.27
C ALA A 325 -17.34 -2.23 -31.77
N THR A 326 -16.84 -1.16 -32.39
CA THR A 326 -17.04 -0.87 -33.82
C THR A 326 -15.99 -1.49 -34.74
N SER A 327 -14.92 -2.07 -34.16
CA SER A 327 -13.80 -2.67 -34.90
C SER A 327 -14.23 -3.84 -35.81
N GLY A 328 -15.40 -4.43 -35.57
CA GLY A 328 -15.96 -5.53 -36.35
C GLY A 328 -16.42 -5.17 -37.77
N SER A 329 -16.49 -3.88 -38.12
CA SER A 329 -16.78 -3.46 -39.51
C SER A 329 -15.55 -3.51 -40.43
N ASP A 330 -14.35 -3.31 -39.89
CA ASP A 330 -13.08 -3.25 -40.63
C ASP A 330 -12.19 -4.49 -40.43
N ASN A 331 -12.43 -5.31 -39.39
CA ASN A 331 -11.67 -6.53 -39.13
C ASN A 331 -12.24 -7.75 -39.88
N ILE A 332 -11.46 -8.24 -40.86
CA ILE A 332 -11.70 -9.40 -41.73
C ILE A 332 -11.83 -10.75 -40.97
N SER A 333 -11.74 -10.75 -39.63
CA SER A 333 -11.92 -11.91 -38.75
C SER A 333 -13.35 -12.08 -38.19
N ALA A 334 -14.26 -11.11 -38.38
CA ALA A 334 -15.67 -11.27 -38.01
C ALA A 334 -16.29 -12.38 -38.87
N GLY A 335 -16.75 -13.45 -38.22
CA GLY A 335 -17.30 -14.63 -38.87
C GLY A 335 -18.33 -14.27 -39.94
N LYS A 336 -18.05 -14.73 -41.16
CA LYS A 336 -18.90 -14.76 -42.35
C LYS A 336 -20.41 -14.56 -42.08
N GLY A 337 -20.90 -13.34 -42.26
CA GLY A 337 -22.24 -13.03 -42.78
C GLY A 337 -23.47 -13.09 -41.87
N GLU A 338 -23.39 -13.63 -40.64
CA GLU A 338 -24.55 -13.72 -39.73
C GLU A 338 -24.35 -12.89 -38.45
N GLU A 339 -25.35 -12.07 -38.11
CA GLU A 339 -25.36 -11.29 -36.87
C GLU A 339 -25.32 -12.23 -35.63
N GLY A 340 -24.68 -11.80 -34.56
CA GLY A 340 -24.65 -12.50 -33.27
C GLY A 340 -25.91 -12.29 -32.43
N THR A 341 -26.08 -13.15 -31.43
CA THR A 341 -27.22 -13.09 -30.49
C THR A 341 -27.07 -11.91 -29.53
N LEU A 342 -28.12 -11.09 -29.44
CA LEU A 342 -28.21 -10.03 -28.44
C LEU A 342 -28.74 -10.60 -27.12
N GLU A 343 -28.23 -10.07 -26.02
CA GLU A 343 -28.66 -10.44 -24.68
C GLU A 343 -29.57 -9.35 -24.13
N ASP A 344 -30.39 -9.70 -23.14
CA ASP A 344 -31.15 -8.74 -22.35
C ASP A 344 -30.35 -8.38 -21.08
N PRO A 345 -29.90 -7.13 -20.93
CA PRO A 345 -29.22 -6.64 -19.71
C PRO A 345 -29.99 -6.90 -18.42
N GLU A 346 -31.33 -6.75 -18.44
CA GLU A 346 -32.16 -6.95 -17.25
C GLU A 346 -32.20 -8.43 -16.86
N GLU A 347 -32.31 -9.34 -17.84
CA GLU A 347 -32.23 -10.78 -17.57
C GLU A 347 -30.86 -11.19 -17.02
N CYS A 348 -29.77 -10.62 -17.55
CA CYS A 348 -28.42 -10.92 -17.08
C CYS A 348 -28.22 -10.43 -15.64
N LYS A 349 -28.67 -9.21 -15.32
CA LYS A 349 -28.61 -8.66 -13.97
C LYS A 349 -29.50 -9.42 -12.99
N ALA A 350 -30.68 -9.84 -13.43
CA ALA A 350 -31.62 -10.63 -12.63
C ALA A 350 -31.03 -11.96 -12.14
N LEU A 351 -30.04 -12.52 -12.83
CA LEU A 351 -29.33 -13.72 -12.35
C LEU A 351 -28.70 -13.51 -10.97
N TYR A 352 -28.18 -12.31 -10.69
CA TYR A 352 -27.48 -12.00 -9.43
C TYR A 352 -28.37 -11.34 -8.36
N THR A 353 -29.49 -10.75 -8.76
CA THR A 353 -30.45 -10.11 -7.85
C THR A 353 -31.67 -10.99 -7.53
N SER A 354 -31.75 -12.17 -8.15
CA SER A 354 -32.79 -13.16 -7.86
C SER A 354 -32.76 -13.63 -6.41
N ARG A 355 -33.93 -14.09 -5.92
CA ARG A 355 -34.05 -14.72 -4.60
C ARG A 355 -33.11 -15.92 -4.45
N GLU A 356 -32.96 -16.72 -5.50
CA GLU A 356 -32.05 -17.89 -5.49
C GLU A 356 -30.59 -17.47 -5.28
N ALA A 357 -30.13 -16.40 -5.93
CA ALA A 357 -28.79 -15.85 -5.70
C ALA A 357 -28.65 -15.33 -4.27
N HIS A 358 -29.66 -14.62 -3.76
CA HIS A 358 -29.68 -14.11 -2.41
C HIS A 358 -29.60 -15.21 -1.34
N ASP A 359 -30.40 -16.27 -1.51
CA ASP A 359 -30.45 -17.45 -0.63
C ASP A 359 -29.12 -18.23 -0.67
N ALA A 360 -28.40 -18.20 -1.80
CA ALA A 360 -27.05 -18.73 -1.94
C ALA A 360 -25.95 -17.82 -1.34
N GLY A 361 -26.33 -16.70 -0.71
CA GLY A 361 -25.42 -15.74 -0.09
C GLY A 361 -24.78 -14.73 -1.05
N ILE A 362 -25.23 -14.67 -2.30
CA ILE A 362 -24.67 -13.78 -3.33
C ILE A 362 -25.31 -12.40 -3.22
N ARG A 363 -24.49 -11.34 -3.29
CA ARG A 363 -24.91 -9.94 -3.31
C ARG A 363 -24.18 -9.21 -4.42
N TYR A 364 -24.94 -8.78 -5.43
CA TYR A 364 -24.47 -7.86 -6.46
C TYR A 364 -24.42 -6.44 -5.87
N LEU A 365 -23.26 -5.79 -5.98
CA LEU A 365 -23.05 -4.46 -5.43
C LEU A 365 -23.05 -3.41 -6.52
N GLU A 366 -24.00 -2.48 -6.42
CA GLU A 366 -23.94 -1.20 -7.13
C GLU A 366 -22.83 -0.32 -6.54
N GLU A 367 -22.45 0.74 -7.25
CA GLU A 367 -21.49 1.70 -6.72
C GLU A 367 -21.99 2.35 -5.41
N GLY A 368 -21.15 2.39 -4.39
CA GLY A 368 -21.46 3.03 -3.11
C GLY A 368 -21.07 2.20 -1.89
N VAL A 369 -21.54 2.63 -0.72
CA VAL A 369 -21.28 1.98 0.56
C VAL A 369 -22.40 1.00 0.89
N HIS A 370 -22.02 -0.22 1.24
CA HIS A 370 -22.92 -1.30 1.62
C HIS A 370 -22.53 -1.84 2.99
N GLU A 371 -23.52 -2.15 3.82
CA GLU A 371 -23.29 -2.74 5.15
C GLU A 371 -23.85 -4.16 5.22
N PHE A 372 -23.07 -5.06 5.81
CA PHE A 372 -23.45 -6.46 6.01
C PHE A 372 -23.21 -6.89 7.45
N ARG A 373 -24.01 -7.86 7.89
CA ARG A 373 -23.83 -8.59 9.14
C ARG A 373 -23.60 -10.06 8.82
N LEU A 374 -22.54 -10.63 9.37
CA LEU A 374 -22.24 -12.06 9.26
C LEU A 374 -22.77 -12.82 10.47
N SER A 375 -22.85 -14.15 10.34
CA SER A 375 -22.95 -15.04 11.47
C SER A 375 -21.86 -14.72 12.53
N GLY A 376 -22.28 -14.64 13.80
CA GLY A 376 -21.41 -14.25 14.92
C GLY A 376 -21.31 -12.76 15.20
N GLY A 377 -22.21 -11.92 14.65
CA GLY A 377 -22.34 -10.50 15.05
C GLY A 377 -21.29 -9.56 14.43
N ARG A 378 -20.45 -10.07 13.53
CA ARG A 378 -19.43 -9.29 12.82
C ARG A 378 -20.09 -8.35 11.81
N LYS A 379 -19.71 -7.07 11.84
CA LYS A 379 -20.16 -6.04 10.90
C LYS A 379 -19.10 -5.79 9.83
N LEU A 380 -19.55 -5.61 8.60
CA LEU A 380 -18.70 -5.29 7.45
C LEU A 380 -19.27 -4.09 6.68
N ARG A 381 -18.46 -3.06 6.47
CA ARG A 381 -18.77 -1.96 5.54
C ARG A 381 -17.88 -2.03 4.31
N VAL A 382 -18.50 -2.17 3.14
CA VAL A 382 -17.81 -2.30 1.86
C VAL A 382 -18.16 -1.11 0.98
N TYR A 383 -17.15 -0.40 0.47
CA TYR A 383 -17.34 0.50 -0.66
C TYR A 383 -17.09 -0.27 -1.95
N ALA A 384 -18.06 -0.31 -2.85
CA ALA A 384 -17.97 -0.98 -4.13
C ALA A 384 -17.97 0.02 -5.30
N SER A 385 -17.21 -0.24 -6.37
CA SER A 385 -17.36 0.48 -7.63
C SER A 385 -16.85 -0.33 -8.84
N PRO A 386 -17.66 -0.48 -9.91
CA PRO A 386 -17.23 -1.16 -11.13
C PRO A 386 -16.41 -0.27 -12.08
N TYR A 387 -16.36 1.04 -11.81
CA TYR A 387 -15.91 2.02 -12.76
C TYR A 387 -14.38 2.10 -12.87
N THR A 388 -13.87 2.22 -14.10
CA THR A 388 -12.45 2.43 -14.40
C THR A 388 -12.19 3.61 -15.35
N PRO A 389 -11.04 4.30 -15.25
CA PRO A 389 -10.66 5.32 -16.22
C PRO A 389 -10.60 4.70 -17.63
N GLU A 390 -11.00 5.47 -18.65
CA GLU A 390 -11.18 5.04 -20.04
C GLU A 390 -10.22 3.91 -20.50
N PHE A 391 -10.82 2.79 -20.90
CA PHE A 391 -10.13 1.60 -21.38
C PHE A 391 -10.84 1.02 -22.62
N CYS A 392 -10.24 1.21 -23.81
CA CYS A 392 -10.64 0.55 -25.07
C CYS A 392 -12.15 0.56 -25.41
N GLN A 393 -12.89 1.61 -25.01
CA GLN A 393 -14.35 1.72 -25.16
C GLN A 393 -15.09 0.47 -24.67
N TRP A 394 -14.87 0.09 -23.42
CA TRP A 394 -15.60 -0.97 -22.71
C TRP A 394 -16.58 -0.39 -21.68
N ALA A 395 -17.39 -1.25 -21.06
CA ALA A 395 -18.37 -0.86 -20.06
C ALA A 395 -17.72 -0.23 -18.82
N PHE A 396 -18.50 0.51 -18.05
CA PHE A 396 -18.09 1.16 -16.80
C PHE A 396 -16.88 2.12 -16.95
N ALA A 397 -16.64 2.62 -18.16
CA ALA A 397 -15.58 3.59 -18.43
C ALA A 397 -16.01 5.01 -18.06
N TYR A 398 -15.06 5.80 -17.54
CA TYR A 398 -15.22 7.26 -17.38
C TYR A 398 -13.93 7.99 -17.80
N GLU A 399 -14.05 9.28 -18.12
CA GLU A 399 -12.90 10.09 -18.51
C GLU A 399 -11.87 10.19 -17.38
N ARG A 400 -10.57 10.02 -17.68
CA ARG A 400 -9.51 9.95 -16.66
C ARG A 400 -9.42 11.18 -15.73
N GLY A 401 -9.87 12.35 -16.19
CA GLY A 401 -9.90 13.59 -15.39
C GLY A 401 -11.13 13.74 -14.48
N VAL A 402 -12.07 12.81 -14.50
CA VAL A 402 -13.29 12.85 -13.69
C VAL A 402 -13.03 12.23 -12.31
N ASP A 403 -13.20 13.04 -11.26
CA ASP A 403 -13.12 12.55 -9.88
C ASP A 403 -14.46 11.93 -9.44
N ARG A 404 -14.53 10.60 -9.52
CA ARG A 404 -15.71 9.84 -9.12
C ARG A 404 -15.69 9.38 -7.66
N PHE A 405 -14.58 9.52 -6.95
CA PHE A 405 -14.38 8.87 -5.64
C PHE A 405 -14.27 9.85 -4.49
N ASN A 406 -14.03 11.13 -4.76
CA ASN A 406 -13.85 12.14 -3.72
C ASN A 406 -15.07 13.09 -3.65
N PRO A 407 -15.40 13.60 -2.45
CA PRO A 407 -16.40 14.65 -2.33
C PRO A 407 -15.93 15.89 -3.11
N PRO A 408 -16.87 16.72 -3.61
CA PRO A 408 -16.53 17.95 -4.30
C PRO A 408 -15.66 18.85 -3.41
N ALA A 409 -14.62 19.46 -4.01
CA ALA A 409 -13.77 20.39 -3.29
C ALA A 409 -14.62 21.57 -2.79
N GLY A 410 -14.68 21.79 -1.48
CA GLY A 410 -15.30 22.98 -0.91
C GLY A 410 -14.50 24.23 -1.31
N ASP A 411 -15.18 25.35 -1.56
CA ASP A 411 -14.63 26.64 -2.01
C ASP A 411 -13.69 27.36 -0.99
N GLY A 412 -12.89 26.64 -0.19
CA GLY A 412 -12.35 27.19 1.07
C GLY A 412 -10.93 26.81 1.51
N ASP A 413 -10.11 26.12 0.72
CA ASP A 413 -8.67 25.96 1.04
C ASP A 413 -7.85 25.91 -0.26
N GLY A 414 -7.02 26.93 -0.46
CA GLY A 414 -6.12 27.10 -1.59
C GLY A 414 -4.92 26.16 -1.58
N SER A 415 -5.12 24.86 -1.34
CA SER A 415 -4.13 23.80 -1.57
C SER A 415 -4.48 23.03 -2.85
N GLY A 416 -4.58 23.76 -3.95
CA GLY A 416 -4.46 23.18 -5.29
C GLY A 416 -3.08 22.55 -5.41
N ALA A 417 -2.99 21.23 -5.28
CA ALA A 417 -1.85 20.50 -5.78
C ALA A 417 -1.77 20.82 -7.28
N GLU A 418 -0.72 21.56 -7.66
CA GLU A 418 -0.44 21.89 -9.05
C GLU A 418 -0.41 20.60 -9.88
N ASP A 419 -1.38 20.46 -10.79
CA ASP A 419 -1.31 19.47 -11.86
C ASP A 419 -0.02 19.71 -12.63
N ALA A 420 0.93 18.80 -12.48
CA ALA A 420 2.22 18.85 -13.14
C ALA A 420 2.12 18.44 -14.62
N VAL A 421 1.17 18.98 -15.39
CA VAL A 421 1.21 19.03 -16.86
C VAL A 421 0.48 20.31 -17.31
N GLY A 422 1.23 21.28 -17.83
CA GLY A 422 0.68 22.51 -18.35
C GLY A 422 -0.19 22.27 -19.59
N THR A 423 -1.51 22.20 -19.40
CA THR A 423 -2.49 22.40 -20.46
C THR A 423 -3.65 23.23 -19.91
N ARG A 424 -3.76 24.46 -20.41
CA ARG A 424 -4.91 25.35 -20.16
C ARG A 424 -6.15 24.73 -20.80
N THR A 425 -7.10 24.27 -20.02
CA THR A 425 -8.46 23.94 -20.48
C THR A 425 -9.50 24.70 -19.66
N THR A 426 -10.45 25.28 -20.39
CA THR A 426 -11.63 26.04 -19.98
C THR A 426 -12.46 25.35 -18.87
N PRO A 427 -13.24 26.11 -18.09
CA PRO A 427 -14.00 25.57 -16.95
C PRO A 427 -15.14 24.68 -17.45
N THR A 428 -14.90 23.38 -17.51
CA THR A 428 -15.94 22.37 -17.67
C THR A 428 -16.70 22.23 -16.35
N ARG A 429 -18.01 22.02 -16.47
CA ARG A 429 -18.93 21.69 -15.36
C ARG A 429 -18.25 20.65 -14.45
N GLN A 430 -17.94 21.02 -13.21
CA GLN A 430 -17.22 20.14 -12.29
C GLN A 430 -18.10 18.93 -11.98
N PHE A 431 -17.71 17.75 -12.46
CA PHE A 431 -18.40 16.50 -12.18
C PHE A 431 -18.46 16.28 -10.67
N THR A 432 -19.65 16.02 -10.14
CA THR A 432 -19.85 15.73 -8.72
C THR A 432 -20.01 14.23 -8.56
N SER A 433 -19.14 13.61 -7.75
CA SER A 433 -19.23 12.20 -7.42
C SER A 433 -20.63 11.82 -6.89
N PRO A 434 -21.35 10.86 -7.50
CA PRO A 434 -22.66 10.43 -7.01
C PRO A 434 -22.57 9.66 -5.69
N HIS A 435 -21.47 8.93 -5.50
CA HIS A 435 -21.23 8.07 -4.33
C HIS A 435 -19.79 8.23 -3.85
N PRO A 436 -19.42 9.37 -3.23
CA PRO A 436 -18.06 9.60 -2.78
C PRO A 436 -17.66 8.59 -1.69
N VAL A 437 -16.39 8.19 -1.69
CA VAL A 437 -15.84 7.28 -0.67
C VAL A 437 -15.79 8.04 0.68
N PRO A 438 -16.41 7.52 1.74
CA PRO A 438 -16.33 8.11 3.07
C PRO A 438 -14.91 8.14 3.64
N ASP A 439 -14.65 9.10 4.51
CA ASP A 439 -13.40 9.21 5.25
C ASP A 439 -13.29 8.10 6.30
N TYR A 440 -12.06 7.79 6.73
CA TYR A 440 -11.84 6.88 7.84
C TYR A 440 -12.59 7.36 9.11
N PRO A 441 -13.29 6.47 9.85
CA PRO A 441 -13.31 5.00 9.74
C PRO A 441 -14.55 4.46 9.00
N GLY A 442 -15.06 5.14 7.98
CA GLY A 442 -16.35 4.85 7.35
C GLY A 442 -16.43 3.55 6.52
N VAL A 443 -15.31 2.99 6.10
CA VAL A 443 -15.24 1.80 5.23
C VAL A 443 -14.22 0.80 5.77
N ASP A 444 -14.59 -0.48 5.84
CA ASP A 444 -13.68 -1.55 6.28
C ASP A 444 -12.97 -2.20 5.09
N ILE A 445 -13.68 -2.41 3.98
CA ILE A 445 -13.14 -2.99 2.74
C ILE A 445 -13.51 -2.12 1.54
N MET A 446 -12.56 -1.87 0.65
CA MET A 446 -12.85 -1.32 -0.67
C MET A 446 -12.79 -2.45 -1.70
N LEU A 447 -13.81 -2.54 -2.56
CA LEU A 447 -13.93 -3.51 -3.64
C LEU A 447 -14.16 -2.75 -4.96
N THR A 448 -13.10 -2.52 -5.71
CA THR A 448 -13.20 -1.78 -6.99
C THR A 448 -12.74 -2.63 -8.13
N HIS A 449 -13.28 -2.46 -9.33
CA HIS A 449 -12.77 -3.23 -10.46
C HIS A 449 -11.33 -2.84 -10.83
N GLY A 450 -11.08 -1.54 -11.05
CA GLY A 450 -9.75 -1.04 -11.39
C GLY A 450 -8.84 -0.77 -10.17
N PRO A 451 -7.52 -0.76 -10.39
CA PRO A 451 -6.54 -0.46 -9.34
C PRO A 451 -6.43 1.05 -9.06
N PRO A 452 -6.05 1.45 -7.83
CA PRO A 452 -5.59 2.80 -7.56
C PRO A 452 -4.22 3.03 -8.22
N TYR A 453 -3.95 4.27 -8.63
CA TYR A 453 -2.70 4.63 -9.30
C TYR A 453 -1.47 4.33 -8.43
N GLY A 454 -0.46 3.71 -9.05
CA GLY A 454 0.82 3.39 -8.44
C GLY A 454 0.84 2.13 -7.58
N VAL A 455 -0.30 1.45 -7.38
CA VAL A 455 -0.36 0.22 -6.57
C VAL A 455 -0.84 -0.94 -7.43
N LEU A 456 0.06 -1.87 -7.74
CA LEU A 456 -0.23 -3.08 -8.52
C LEU A 456 -0.96 -2.80 -9.85
N ASP A 457 -0.60 -1.69 -10.51
CA ASP A 457 -1.29 -1.12 -11.66
C ASP A 457 -0.40 -0.99 -12.90
N GLN A 458 0.76 -1.64 -12.91
CA GLN A 458 1.74 -1.53 -13.98
C GLN A 458 1.46 -2.53 -15.11
N VAL A 459 1.36 -2.03 -16.34
CA VAL A 459 1.20 -2.87 -17.54
C VAL A 459 2.55 -3.19 -18.20
N VAL A 460 2.65 -4.32 -18.88
CA VAL A 460 3.84 -4.68 -19.69
C VAL A 460 3.65 -4.26 -21.16
N PRO A 461 4.74 -3.95 -21.90
CA PRO A 461 6.16 -4.05 -21.53
C PRO A 461 6.74 -2.80 -20.87
N ASP A 462 6.05 -1.66 -20.92
CA ASP A 462 6.64 -0.36 -20.57
C ASP A 462 6.59 -0.05 -19.05
N HIS A 463 5.99 -0.93 -18.24
CA HIS A 463 5.82 -0.79 -16.79
C HIS A 463 5.15 0.54 -16.40
N THR A 464 4.22 0.99 -17.25
CA THR A 464 3.48 2.23 -17.02
C THR A 464 2.35 1.96 -16.04
N SER A 465 2.21 2.82 -15.03
CA SER A 465 1.08 2.80 -14.09
C SER A 465 -0.16 3.40 -14.76
N VAL A 466 -1.24 2.62 -14.82
CA VAL A 466 -2.49 3.02 -15.51
C VAL A 466 -3.67 3.21 -14.58
N GLY A 467 -3.49 2.96 -13.28
CA GLY A 467 -4.53 3.04 -12.27
C GLY A 467 -5.12 4.45 -12.08
N CYS A 468 -6.13 4.55 -11.22
CA CYS A 468 -6.84 5.80 -10.99
C CYS A 468 -6.22 6.62 -9.83
N GLU A 469 -5.80 7.85 -10.12
CA GLU A 469 -5.26 8.76 -9.10
C GLU A 469 -6.31 9.21 -8.09
N HIS A 470 -7.53 9.49 -8.57
CA HIS A 470 -8.65 9.87 -7.71
C HIS A 470 -9.02 8.76 -6.73
N LEU A 471 -8.97 7.50 -7.19
CA LEU A 471 -9.16 6.33 -6.34
C LEU A 471 -8.05 6.22 -5.29
N TYR A 472 -6.78 6.40 -5.67
CA TYR A 472 -5.67 6.41 -4.71
C TYR A 472 -5.86 7.47 -3.62
N ARG A 473 -6.26 8.70 -3.99
CA ARG A 473 -6.56 9.77 -3.04
C ARG A 473 -7.71 9.40 -2.09
N ALA A 474 -8.76 8.80 -2.63
CA ALA A 474 -9.91 8.35 -1.85
C ALA A 474 -9.54 7.23 -0.86
N VAL A 475 -8.79 6.22 -1.30
CA VAL A 475 -8.33 5.12 -0.45
C VAL A 475 -7.41 5.64 0.67
N ARG A 476 -6.52 6.59 0.38
CA ARG A 476 -5.66 7.25 1.38
C ARG A 476 -6.45 7.97 2.48
N ARG A 477 -7.64 8.49 2.15
CA ARG A 477 -8.54 9.16 3.11
C ARG A 477 -9.42 8.17 3.86
N ALA A 478 -9.97 7.18 3.17
CA ALA A 478 -10.85 6.15 3.71
C ALA A 478 -10.13 5.15 4.61
N ARG A 479 -8.84 4.88 4.31
CA ARG A 479 -7.95 3.94 5.01
C ARG A 479 -8.62 2.60 5.34
N PRO A 480 -9.17 1.89 4.32
CA PRO A 480 -9.78 0.59 4.53
C PRO A 480 -8.75 -0.41 5.04
N ARG A 481 -9.20 -1.48 5.69
CA ARG A 481 -8.33 -2.59 6.11
C ARG A 481 -7.76 -3.30 4.88
N VAL A 482 -8.61 -3.57 3.90
CA VAL A 482 -8.28 -4.25 2.66
C VAL A 482 -8.88 -3.51 1.46
N HIS A 483 -8.09 -3.31 0.40
CA HIS A 483 -8.58 -2.86 -0.90
C HIS A 483 -8.34 -3.94 -1.94
N VAL A 484 -9.42 -4.48 -2.49
CA VAL A 484 -9.44 -5.58 -3.46
C VAL A 484 -9.82 -5.03 -4.83
N PHE A 485 -9.04 -5.40 -5.84
CA PHE A 485 -9.25 -4.98 -7.23
C PHE A 485 -8.62 -5.95 -8.23
N GLY A 486 -8.76 -5.65 -9.51
CA GLY A 486 -8.24 -6.45 -10.62
C GLY A 486 -7.92 -5.60 -11.85
N HIS A 487 -8.46 -5.97 -13.01
CA HIS A 487 -8.37 -5.28 -14.32
C HIS A 487 -6.99 -5.31 -14.97
N ILE A 488 -5.92 -5.15 -14.19
CA ILE A 488 -4.53 -5.20 -14.66
C ILE A 488 -3.95 -6.58 -14.30
N HIS A 489 -4.05 -7.53 -15.22
CA HIS A 489 -3.66 -8.92 -15.01
C HIS A 489 -2.19 -9.10 -14.60
N GLU A 490 -1.31 -8.26 -15.14
CA GLU A 490 0.12 -8.17 -14.81
C GLU A 490 0.39 -7.79 -13.36
N GLY A 491 -0.56 -7.06 -12.76
CA GLY A 491 -0.46 -6.50 -11.43
C GLY A 491 -0.78 -7.51 -10.31
N TYR A 492 -1.17 -8.74 -10.64
CA TYR A 492 -1.52 -9.77 -9.66
C TYR A 492 -0.51 -9.84 -8.50
N GLY A 493 -1.02 -9.73 -7.28
CA GLY A 493 -0.21 -9.71 -6.07
C GLY A 493 -0.89 -9.02 -4.90
N ALA A 494 -0.17 -8.93 -3.78
CA ALA A 494 -0.61 -8.14 -2.64
C ALA A 494 0.54 -7.28 -2.09
N THR A 495 0.21 -6.06 -1.67
CA THR A 495 1.15 -5.11 -1.08
C THR A 495 0.49 -4.42 0.10
N ARG A 496 1.22 -4.34 1.21
CA ARG A 496 0.81 -3.55 2.38
C ARG A 496 1.41 -2.16 2.29
N VAL A 497 0.59 -1.13 2.45
CA VAL A 497 1.03 0.27 2.45
C VAL A 497 0.79 0.87 3.83
N GLU A 498 1.82 1.54 4.35
CA GLU A 498 1.73 2.37 5.55
C GLU A 498 1.54 3.83 5.16
N TRP A 499 0.43 4.43 5.59
CA TRP A 499 0.02 5.77 5.13
C TRP A 499 0.88 6.92 5.66
N SER A 500 1.50 6.74 6.83
CA SER A 500 2.34 7.76 7.48
C SER A 500 3.69 7.93 6.76
N THR A 501 4.29 6.82 6.34
CA THR A 501 5.63 6.79 5.74
C THR A 501 5.61 6.64 4.22
N GLY A 502 4.49 6.16 3.67
CA GLY A 502 4.39 5.70 2.27
C GLY A 502 5.17 4.41 2.02
N ASN A 503 5.59 3.69 3.07
CA ASN A 503 6.32 2.45 2.91
C ASN A 503 5.40 1.35 2.35
N GLU A 504 5.90 0.67 1.33
CA GLU A 504 5.23 -0.46 0.69
C GLU A 504 5.97 -1.76 1.01
N SER A 505 5.22 -2.78 1.42
CA SER A 505 5.73 -4.12 1.70
C SER A 505 4.98 -5.13 0.85
N VAL A 506 5.66 -5.64 -0.19
CA VAL A 506 5.12 -6.70 -1.04
C VAL A 506 4.96 -7.98 -0.22
N ILE A 507 3.78 -8.59 -0.31
CA ILE A 507 3.49 -9.88 0.30
C ILE A 507 3.99 -10.99 -0.61
N GLN A 508 4.85 -11.85 -0.08
CA GLN A 508 5.37 -13.02 -0.80
C GLN A 508 4.87 -14.29 -0.13
N CYS A 509 4.27 -15.17 -0.93
CA CYS A 509 3.82 -16.48 -0.48
C CYS A 509 4.77 -17.56 -1.03
N ASP A 510 5.00 -18.60 -0.25
CA ASP A 510 5.76 -19.76 -0.71
C ASP A 510 4.97 -20.51 -1.80
N ARG A 511 5.64 -20.85 -2.90
CA ARG A 511 4.97 -21.45 -4.07
C ARG A 511 4.42 -22.84 -3.77
N GLU A 512 5.12 -23.65 -2.97
CA GLU A 512 4.69 -25.00 -2.65
C GLU A 512 3.44 -24.95 -1.76
N LYS A 513 3.44 -24.08 -0.76
CA LYS A 513 2.25 -23.81 0.06
C LYS A 513 1.08 -23.27 -0.76
N VAL A 514 1.33 -22.34 -1.68
CA VAL A 514 0.27 -21.80 -2.55
C VAL A 514 -0.37 -22.90 -3.39
N LEU A 515 0.45 -23.79 -3.94
CA LEU A 515 -0.06 -24.94 -4.66
C LEU A 515 -0.80 -25.87 -3.72
N GLU A 516 -0.26 -26.27 -2.57
CA GLU A 516 -0.90 -27.16 -1.60
C GLU A 516 -2.27 -26.62 -1.12
N GLU A 517 -2.29 -25.38 -0.65
CA GLU A 517 -3.47 -24.71 -0.07
C GLU A 517 -4.46 -24.20 -1.12
N ARG A 518 -4.08 -24.17 -2.41
CA ARG A 518 -4.88 -23.64 -3.53
C ARG A 518 -5.14 -22.14 -3.44
N CYS A 519 -4.31 -21.41 -2.71
CA CYS A 519 -4.43 -19.97 -2.53
C CYS A 519 -3.12 -19.32 -2.08
N ALA A 520 -2.99 -18.02 -2.34
CA ALA A 520 -2.01 -17.17 -1.69
C ALA A 520 -2.60 -16.66 -0.37
N ARG A 521 -2.05 -17.11 0.76
CA ARG A 521 -2.56 -16.77 2.09
C ARG A 521 -1.76 -15.66 2.75
N VAL A 522 -2.44 -14.72 3.39
CA VAL A 522 -1.85 -13.72 4.29
C VAL A 522 -2.75 -13.51 5.51
N ASP A 523 -2.16 -13.59 6.70
CA ASP A 523 -2.84 -13.31 7.97
C ASP A 523 -2.40 -11.95 8.49
N VAL A 524 -3.33 -11.00 8.46
CA VAL A 524 -3.16 -9.64 8.98
C VAL A 524 -4.07 -9.37 10.18
N SER A 525 -4.67 -10.42 10.76
CA SER A 525 -5.41 -10.33 12.01
C SER A 525 -4.48 -10.14 13.21
N ALA A 526 -5.05 -9.85 14.38
CA ALA A 526 -4.32 -9.68 15.63
C ALA A 526 -3.49 -10.92 16.03
N ASP A 527 -3.88 -12.11 15.59
CA ASP A 527 -3.19 -13.38 15.86
C ASP A 527 -2.11 -13.69 14.83
N GLY A 528 -2.05 -12.94 13.72
CA GLY A 528 -1.08 -13.14 12.66
C GLY A 528 0.34 -12.72 13.05
N GLU A 529 1.34 -13.17 12.28
CA GLU A 529 2.74 -12.79 12.51
C GLU A 529 3.00 -11.28 12.37
N ARG A 530 2.20 -10.62 11.52
CA ARG A 530 2.29 -9.18 11.23
C ARG A 530 0.90 -8.55 11.14
N PRO A 531 0.23 -8.33 12.28
CA PRO A 531 -1.11 -7.76 12.31
C PRO A 531 -1.18 -6.40 11.59
N LEU A 532 -2.34 -6.09 11.02
CA LEU A 532 -2.60 -4.81 10.38
C LEU A 532 -2.79 -3.70 11.43
N ARG A 533 -2.07 -2.58 11.30
CA ARG A 533 -2.39 -1.37 12.06
C ARG A 533 -3.58 -0.64 11.41
N VAL A 534 -4.79 -0.96 11.87
CA VAL A 534 -6.05 -0.43 11.32
C VAL A 534 -6.05 1.10 11.32
N GLY A 535 -6.31 1.72 10.18
CA GLY A 535 -6.31 3.18 10.03
C GLY A 535 -4.92 3.80 9.80
N GLU A 536 -3.86 3.01 9.84
CA GLU A 536 -2.49 3.41 9.50
C GLU A 536 -1.93 2.61 8.33
N GLU A 537 -2.38 1.38 8.17
CA GLU A 537 -1.99 0.48 7.10
C GLU A 537 -3.22 -0.01 6.32
N THR A 538 -3.05 -0.23 5.03
CA THR A 538 -4.03 -0.87 4.15
C THR A 538 -3.34 -2.00 3.39
N LEU A 539 -3.99 -3.16 3.31
CA LEU A 539 -3.57 -4.25 2.44
C LEU A 539 -4.24 -4.11 1.06
N PHE A 540 -3.45 -3.90 0.02
CA PHE A 540 -3.90 -3.88 -1.36
C PHE A 540 -3.73 -5.25 -1.97
N VAL A 541 -4.76 -5.76 -2.66
CA VAL A 541 -4.73 -7.05 -3.33
C VAL A 541 -5.28 -6.90 -4.74
N ASN A 542 -4.40 -7.09 -5.73
CA ASN A 542 -4.83 -7.36 -7.10
C ASN A 542 -5.10 -8.86 -7.22
N ALA A 543 -6.39 -9.20 -7.31
CA ALA A 543 -6.89 -10.57 -7.26
C ALA A 543 -7.13 -11.18 -8.65
N SER A 544 -6.56 -10.61 -9.72
CA SER A 544 -6.72 -11.11 -11.09
C SER A 544 -6.28 -12.57 -11.21
N VAL A 545 -7.22 -13.46 -11.51
CA VAL A 545 -6.96 -14.88 -11.75
C VAL A 545 -6.25 -15.08 -13.10
N MET A 546 -6.56 -14.24 -14.07
CA MET A 546 -5.98 -14.28 -15.41
C MET A 546 -4.56 -13.72 -15.47
N SER A 547 -3.78 -14.29 -16.39
CA SER A 547 -2.58 -13.66 -16.94
C SER A 547 -2.92 -12.73 -18.11
N VAL A 548 -1.93 -11.99 -18.60
CA VAL A 548 -2.01 -11.15 -19.82
C VAL A 548 -2.47 -11.95 -21.04
N GLN A 549 -2.16 -13.25 -21.09
CA GLN A 549 -2.58 -14.14 -22.16
C GLN A 549 -3.95 -14.80 -21.89
N TYR A 550 -4.73 -14.30 -20.93
CA TYR A 550 -6.04 -14.84 -20.55
C TYR A 550 -6.01 -16.33 -20.16
N HIS A 551 -4.96 -16.72 -19.41
CA HIS A 551 -4.89 -18.06 -18.79
C HIS A 551 -5.08 -17.95 -17.26
N PRO A 552 -5.90 -18.79 -16.63
CA PRO A 552 -6.21 -18.71 -15.19
C PRO A 552 -5.09 -19.34 -14.34
N VAL A 553 -3.92 -18.72 -14.32
CA VAL A 553 -2.71 -19.27 -13.69
C VAL A 553 -2.45 -18.75 -12.28
N ASN A 554 -3.06 -17.62 -11.92
CA ASN A 554 -2.83 -16.98 -10.63
C ASN A 554 -3.67 -17.65 -9.53
N ALA A 555 -3.16 -17.62 -8.30
CA ALA A 555 -3.88 -18.18 -7.17
C ALA A 555 -4.96 -17.20 -6.67
N PRO A 556 -6.10 -17.69 -6.18
CA PRO A 556 -6.96 -16.87 -5.34
C PRO A 556 -6.20 -16.38 -4.11
N TRP A 557 -6.54 -15.20 -3.60
CA TRP A 557 -6.00 -14.73 -2.33
C TRP A 557 -6.92 -15.11 -1.18
N VAL A 558 -6.35 -15.59 -0.08
CA VAL A 558 -7.04 -15.75 1.20
C VAL A 558 -6.43 -14.79 2.20
N VAL A 559 -7.23 -13.83 2.66
CA VAL A 559 -6.82 -12.82 3.64
C VAL A 559 -7.55 -13.06 4.94
N GLU A 560 -6.81 -13.18 6.04
CA GLU A 560 -7.39 -13.23 7.38
C GLU A 560 -7.23 -11.86 8.03
N VAL A 561 -8.35 -11.24 8.44
CA VAL A 561 -8.40 -9.87 8.95
C VAL A 561 -9.45 -9.75 10.04
N ASP A 562 -9.22 -8.90 11.03
CA ASP A 562 -10.24 -8.65 12.06
C ASP A 562 -11.32 -7.70 11.57
N LEU A 563 -12.58 -8.02 11.83
CA LEU A 563 -13.74 -7.16 11.62
C LEU A 563 -14.39 -6.76 12.96
N PRO A 564 -15.02 -5.57 13.03
CA PRO A 564 -15.74 -5.15 14.23
C PRO A 564 -16.96 -6.04 14.51
N VAL A 565 -17.33 -6.19 15.78
CA VAL A 565 -18.51 -6.93 16.25
C VAL A 565 -19.47 -5.93 16.91
N GLU A 566 -20.77 -6.08 16.67
CA GLU A 566 -21.81 -5.23 17.27
C GLU A 566 -22.14 -5.70 18.70
N GLU A 567 -22.40 -4.77 19.63
CA GLU A 567 -22.98 -5.10 20.94
C GLU A 567 -24.47 -5.39 20.74
N GLU A 568 -24.98 -6.51 21.25
CA GLU A 568 -26.42 -6.68 21.42
C GLU A 568 -26.87 -5.70 22.51
N GLU A 569 -27.55 -4.61 22.13
CA GLU A 569 -28.32 -3.84 23.09
C GLU A 569 -29.44 -4.75 23.60
N GLU A 570 -29.30 -5.27 24.82
CA GLU A 570 -30.42 -5.88 25.53
C GLU A 570 -31.51 -4.81 25.65
N GLU A 571 -32.59 -4.94 24.87
CA GLU A 571 -33.83 -4.20 25.11
C GLU A 571 -34.29 -4.56 26.54
N GLU A 572 -34.11 -3.64 27.49
CA GLU A 572 -34.74 -3.73 28.81
C GLU A 572 -36.26 -3.74 28.61
N VAL A 573 -36.89 -4.92 28.79
CA VAL A 573 -38.35 -5.14 28.81
C VAL A 573 -38.93 -4.72 30.15
#